data_AF-A0AAD9NHW2-F1
#
_entry.id   AF-A0AAD9NHW2-F1
#
_cell.length_a   1.000
_cell.length_b   1.000
_cell.length_c   1.000
_cell.angle_alpha   90.00
_cell.angle_beta   90.00
_cell.angle_gamma   90.00
#
_symmetry.space_group_name_H-M   'P 1'
#
loop_
_entity.id
_entity.type
_entity.pdbx_description
1 polymer ?
#
loop_
_entity_poly.entity_id
_entity_poly.type
_entity_poly.pdbx_seq_one_letter_code
_entity_poly.pdbx_strand_id
1 'polypeptide(L)'
;MIYTLFLSVEKLKICRRLKTNIHFRPDEAPPPCGNFHDCSELPDGSYPDMATNCTFFFTCIDGIDYGLQTCNPGTVFDYETQSCNWPDNVKEPCGNIPTKKEKRKLETHPPNK
;
A
#
# COMPACT_ATOMS: atom_id res chain seq x y z
N MET A 1 -0.40 46.63 -7.90
CA MET A 1 -0.01 45.49 -8.75
C MET A 1 0.27 44.28 -7.87
N ILE A 2 -0.81 43.63 -7.42
CA ILE A 2 -0.83 42.74 -6.24
C ILE A 2 -1.48 41.38 -6.58
N TYR A 3 -1.71 41.03 -7.86
CA TYR A 3 -2.56 39.87 -8.20
C TYR A 3 -2.01 38.86 -9.22
N THR A 4 -0.82 39.03 -9.80
CA THR A 4 -0.30 38.13 -10.85
C THR A 4 0.85 37.23 -10.43
N LEU A 5 1.55 37.51 -9.32
CA LEU A 5 2.69 36.70 -8.86
C LEU A 5 2.31 35.63 -7.81
N PHE A 6 1.12 35.69 -7.23
CA PHE A 6 0.67 34.75 -6.20
C PHE A 6 -0.04 33.49 -6.75
N LEU A 7 -0.45 33.47 -8.02
CA LEU A 7 -1.33 32.42 -8.57
C LEU A 7 -0.64 31.32 -9.39
N SER A 8 0.68 31.36 -9.59
CA SER A 8 1.34 30.42 -10.51
C SER A 8 2.19 29.32 -9.87
N VAL A 9 2.29 29.25 -8.53
CA VAL A 9 3.10 28.23 -7.83
C VAL A 9 2.32 27.46 -6.76
N GLU A 10 0.98 27.48 -6.82
CA GLU A 10 0.11 26.67 -5.93
C GLU A 10 -0.33 25.33 -6.52
N LYS A 11 0.14 24.94 -7.72
CA LYS A 11 -0.34 23.70 -8.39
C LYS A 11 0.71 22.63 -8.66
N LEU A 12 1.94 22.75 -8.13
CA LEU A 12 2.98 21.73 -8.33
C LEU A 12 3.73 21.40 -7.03
N LYS A 13 2.98 21.11 -5.96
CA LYS A 13 3.49 20.51 -4.71
C LYS A 13 3.14 19.03 -4.66
N ILE A 14 3.51 18.28 -5.70
CA ILE A 14 3.42 16.83 -5.73
C ILE A 14 4.87 16.31 -5.75
N CYS A 15 5.24 15.62 -4.66
CA CYS A 15 6.45 14.84 -4.43
C CYS A 15 7.78 15.32 -5.07
N ARG A 16 8.38 16.40 -4.58
CA ARG A 16 9.84 16.60 -4.73
C ARG A 16 10.51 16.56 -3.37
N ARG A 17 11.36 15.55 -3.12
CA ARG A 17 12.32 15.52 -1.99
C ARG A 17 13.13 16.82 -2.01
N LEU A 18 12.75 17.80 -1.22
CA LEU A 18 13.61 18.94 -0.92
C LEU A 18 14.71 18.42 0.01
N LYS A 19 15.97 18.54 -0.42
CA LYS A 19 17.18 18.37 0.40
C LYS A 19 17.22 19.46 1.48
N THR A 20 16.28 19.41 2.41
CA THR A 20 16.23 20.26 3.60
C THR A 20 16.24 19.31 4.80
N ASN A 21 17.11 19.58 5.77
CA ASN A 21 17.15 18.89 7.07
C ASN A 21 15.83 19.13 7.83
N ILE A 22 14.78 18.48 7.40
CA ILE A 22 13.49 18.39 8.07
C ILE A 22 13.32 16.88 8.27
N HIS A 23 13.58 16.41 9.49
CA HIS A 23 13.13 15.08 9.88
C HIS A 23 11.62 15.07 9.70
N PHE A 24 11.14 14.48 8.61
CA PHE A 24 9.73 14.17 8.43
C PHE A 24 9.42 13.13 9.50
N ARG A 25 8.91 13.57 10.66
CA ARG A 25 8.45 12.67 11.71
C ARG A 25 7.23 11.95 11.15
N PRO A 26 7.31 10.63 10.88
CA PRO A 26 6.16 9.87 10.40
C PRO A 26 4.97 9.95 11.36
N ASP A 27 5.24 10.33 12.62
CA ASP A 27 4.29 10.46 13.72
C ASP A 27 3.36 11.69 13.65
N GLU A 28 3.65 12.70 12.81
CA GLU A 28 2.84 13.93 12.71
C GLU A 28 1.82 13.90 11.55
N ALA A 29 1.79 12.78 10.81
CA ALA A 29 0.99 12.62 9.63
C ALA A 29 -0.41 12.06 10.02
N PRO A 30 -1.53 12.73 9.70
CA PRO A 30 -2.86 12.25 10.07
C PRO A 30 -3.17 10.90 9.38
N PRO A 31 -3.79 9.90 10.03
CA PRO A 31 -4.09 8.63 9.39
C PRO A 31 -4.76 8.83 8.01
N PRO A 32 -4.28 8.17 6.94
CA PRO A 32 -3.49 6.93 6.91
C PRO A 32 -1.97 7.11 6.77
N CYS A 33 -1.42 8.32 6.90
CA CYS A 33 0.03 8.48 6.78
C CYS A 33 0.74 8.00 8.05
N GLY A 34 1.64 7.02 7.87
CA GLY A 34 2.31 6.30 8.97
C GLY A 34 2.88 4.95 8.55
N ASN A 35 2.29 4.29 7.53
CA ASN A 35 2.97 3.22 6.79
C ASN A 35 3.74 3.86 5.64
N PHE A 36 5.03 4.09 5.86
CA PHE A 36 5.93 4.53 4.81
C PHE A 36 6.41 3.31 4.03
N HIS A 37 6.05 3.22 2.74
CA HIS A 37 6.59 2.22 1.84
C HIS A 37 7.84 2.77 1.16
N ASP A 38 8.98 2.09 1.35
CA ASP A 38 10.23 2.51 0.71
C ASP A 38 10.28 1.99 -0.74
N CYS A 39 10.03 2.89 -1.69
CA CYS A 39 10.12 2.60 -3.12
C CYS A 39 11.54 2.77 -3.68
N SER A 40 12.54 3.17 -2.88
CA SER A 40 13.89 3.53 -3.40
C SER A 40 14.60 2.37 -4.11
N GLU A 41 14.28 1.14 -3.72
CA GLU A 41 14.85 -0.10 -4.31
C GLU A 41 13.80 -0.93 -5.07
N LEU A 42 12.57 -0.42 -5.20
CA LEU A 42 11.48 -1.11 -5.89
C LEU A 42 11.36 -0.61 -7.34
N PRO A 43 11.18 -1.53 -8.32
CA PRO A 43 10.74 -1.15 -9.65
C PRO A 43 9.41 -0.39 -9.66
N ASP A 44 9.11 0.22 -10.79
CA ASP A 44 7.79 0.81 -11.00
C ASP A 44 6.72 -0.29 -11.04
N GLY A 45 5.69 -0.13 -10.22
CA GLY A 45 4.63 -1.13 -10.10
C GLY A 45 3.82 -0.99 -8.82
N SER A 46 2.81 -1.83 -8.70
CA SER A 46 1.97 -1.93 -7.52
C SER A 46 2.37 -3.14 -6.68
N TYR A 47 2.39 -2.95 -5.36
CA TYR A 47 2.93 -3.90 -4.39
C TYR A 47 1.91 -4.14 -3.27
N PRO A 48 1.74 -5.40 -2.82
CA PRO A 48 0.83 -5.72 -1.73
C PRO A 48 1.35 -5.17 -0.40
N ASP A 49 0.46 -4.62 0.42
CA ASP A 49 0.77 -4.27 1.79
C ASP A 49 0.55 -5.48 2.72
N MET A 50 1.66 -6.02 3.23
CA MET A 50 1.62 -7.18 4.13
C MET A 50 1.03 -6.84 5.50
N ALA A 51 1.12 -5.58 5.94
CA ALA A 51 0.58 -5.16 7.24
C ALA A 51 -0.95 -5.29 7.30
N THR A 52 -1.62 -5.14 6.15
CA THR A 52 -3.07 -5.27 6.00
C THR A 52 -3.49 -6.63 5.40
N ASN A 53 -2.63 -7.64 5.44
CA ASN A 53 -2.88 -8.96 4.82
C ASN A 53 -3.25 -8.84 3.32
N CYS A 54 -2.54 -7.97 2.59
CA CYS A 54 -2.73 -7.74 1.16
C CYS A 54 -4.10 -7.19 0.75
N THR A 55 -4.92 -6.75 1.71
CA THR A 55 -6.21 -6.08 1.40
C THR A 55 -6.01 -4.64 0.91
N PHE A 56 -4.81 -4.11 1.13
CA PHE A 56 -4.35 -2.88 0.52
C PHE A 56 -3.08 -3.13 -0.30
N PHE A 57 -2.81 -2.20 -1.21
CA PHE A 57 -1.62 -2.16 -2.03
C PHE A 57 -1.14 -0.72 -2.17
N PHE A 58 0.14 -0.54 -2.47
CA PHE A 58 0.71 0.77 -2.77
C PHE A 58 1.36 0.74 -4.15
N THR A 59 1.56 1.90 -4.75
CA THR A 59 2.16 2.02 -6.09
C THR A 59 3.45 2.81 -6.00
N CYS A 60 4.53 2.24 -6.51
CA CYS A 60 5.81 2.90 -6.69
C CYS A 60 5.98 3.36 -8.13
N ILE A 61 6.36 4.62 -8.34
CA ILE A 61 6.81 5.13 -9.65
C ILE A 61 7.99 6.06 -9.43
N ASP A 62 9.09 5.89 -10.17
CA ASP A 62 10.32 6.68 -10.05
C ASP A 62 10.89 6.71 -8.61
N GLY A 63 10.72 5.62 -7.87
CA GLY A 63 11.14 5.51 -6.46
C GLY A 63 10.28 6.30 -5.47
N ILE A 64 9.06 6.70 -5.87
CA ILE A 64 8.11 7.46 -5.05
C ILE A 64 6.86 6.61 -4.79
N ASP A 65 6.42 6.56 -3.53
CA ASP A 65 5.14 5.95 -3.13
C ASP A 65 3.97 6.90 -3.44
N TYR A 66 2.95 6.38 -4.14
CA TYR A 66 1.72 7.08 -4.52
C TYR A 66 0.57 6.89 -3.51
N GLY A 67 0.84 6.18 -2.42
CA GLY A 67 -0.07 5.96 -1.31
C GLY A 67 -0.80 4.62 -1.39
N LEU A 68 -1.51 4.35 -0.29
CA LEU A 68 -2.18 3.09 -0.06
C LEU A 68 -3.59 3.09 -0.69
N GLN A 69 -3.88 2.07 -1.50
CA GLN A 69 -5.15 1.82 -2.16
C GLN A 69 -5.77 0.54 -1.61
N THR A 70 -7.09 0.51 -1.48
CA THR A 70 -7.81 -0.66 -0.94
C THR A 70 -8.38 -1.50 -2.07
N CYS A 71 -8.31 -2.83 -1.92
CA CYS A 71 -9.02 -3.77 -2.77
C CYS A 71 -10.50 -3.86 -2.40
N ASN A 72 -11.32 -4.38 -3.32
CA ASN A 72 -12.73 -4.66 -3.04
C ASN A 72 -12.86 -5.62 -1.83
N PRO A 73 -13.93 -5.51 -1.03
CA PRO A 73 -14.13 -6.39 0.12
C PRO A 73 -14.03 -7.87 -0.23
N GLY A 74 -13.15 -8.60 0.48
CA GLY A 74 -12.92 -10.04 0.26
C GLY A 74 -11.90 -10.36 -0.84
N THR A 75 -11.31 -9.37 -1.49
CA THR A 75 -10.22 -9.55 -2.46
C THR A 75 -8.89 -9.06 -1.88
N VAL A 76 -7.80 -9.56 -2.45
CA VAL A 76 -6.42 -9.22 -2.07
C VAL A 76 -5.64 -8.84 -3.31
N PHE A 77 -4.58 -8.04 -3.13
CA PHE A 77 -3.74 -7.63 -4.24
C PHE A 77 -2.88 -8.79 -4.73
N ASP A 78 -2.98 -9.06 -6.03
CA ASP A 78 -2.20 -10.05 -6.76
C ASP A 78 -1.07 -9.33 -7.51
N TYR A 79 0.15 -9.53 -7.02
CA TYR A 79 1.34 -8.93 -7.62
C TYR A 79 1.61 -9.44 -9.04
N GLU A 80 1.24 -10.68 -9.38
CA GLU A 80 1.51 -11.22 -10.71
C GLU A 80 0.60 -10.61 -11.78
N THR A 81 -0.67 -10.38 -11.43
CA THR A 81 -1.64 -9.76 -12.34
C THR A 81 -1.72 -8.23 -12.18
N GLN A 82 -1.01 -7.67 -11.19
CA GLN A 82 -1.04 -6.26 -10.83
C GLN A 82 -2.46 -5.76 -10.57
N SER A 83 -3.29 -6.59 -9.94
CA SER A 83 -4.72 -6.32 -9.75
C SER A 83 -5.29 -6.97 -8.49
N CYS A 84 -6.45 -6.51 -8.01
CA CYS A 84 -7.13 -7.18 -6.91
C CYS A 84 -7.83 -8.44 -7.41
N ASN A 85 -7.56 -9.58 -6.77
CA ASN A 85 -8.11 -10.88 -7.14
C ASN A 85 -8.59 -11.64 -5.89
N TRP A 86 -9.32 -12.73 -6.10
CA TRP A 86 -9.77 -13.60 -5.01
C TRP A 86 -8.56 -14.31 -4.38
N PRO A 87 -8.45 -14.39 -3.04
CA PRO A 87 -7.31 -15.01 -2.36
C PRO A 87 -7.00 -16.44 -2.82
N ASP A 88 -8.00 -17.18 -3.29
CA ASP A 88 -7.86 -18.54 -3.81
C ASP A 88 -7.09 -18.59 -5.14
N ASN A 89 -7.06 -17.49 -5.89
CA ASN A 89 -6.38 -17.35 -7.17
C ASN A 89 -5.05 -16.61 -7.07
N VAL A 90 -4.71 -16.08 -5.90
CA VAL A 90 -3.45 -15.36 -5.66
C VAL A 90 -2.42 -16.35 -5.12
N LYS A 91 -1.15 -16.14 -5.44
CA LYS A 91 -0.06 -16.95 -4.85
C LYS A 91 0.30 -16.44 -3.46
N GLU A 92 0.82 -17.34 -2.63
CA GLU A 92 1.41 -16.96 -1.34
C GLU A 92 2.49 -15.88 -1.55
N PRO A 93 2.63 -14.91 -0.63
CA PRO A 93 2.04 -14.85 0.72
C PRO A 93 0.65 -14.22 0.82
N CYS A 94 0.13 -13.64 -0.27
CA CYS A 94 -1.20 -12.99 -0.28
C CYS A 94 -2.33 -13.97 -0.61
N GLY A 95 -1.98 -15.09 -1.22
CA GLY A 95 -2.87 -16.20 -1.54
C GLY A 95 -3.18 -17.13 -0.38
N ASN A 96 -4.25 -17.91 -0.49
CA ASN A 96 -4.63 -18.96 0.46
C ASN A 96 -4.74 -18.49 1.92
N ILE A 97 -5.00 -17.20 2.17
CA ILE A 97 -5.15 -16.69 3.53
C ILE A 97 -6.40 -17.35 4.13
N PRO A 98 -6.27 -18.18 5.18
CA PRO A 98 -7.40 -18.89 5.73
C PRO A 98 -8.40 -17.86 6.25
N THR A 99 -9.58 -17.83 5.62
CA THR A 99 -10.66 -16.95 6.02
C THR A 99 -11.01 -17.23 7.48
N LYS A 100 -11.60 -16.28 8.21
CA LYS A 100 -12.06 -16.50 9.60
C LYS A 100 -12.98 -17.74 9.74
N LYS A 101 -13.57 -18.20 8.63
CA LYS A 101 -14.36 -19.44 8.53
C LYS A 101 -13.48 -20.69 8.42
N GLU A 102 -12.39 -20.66 7.65
CA GLU A 102 -11.37 -21.72 7.64
C GLU A 102 -10.56 -21.80 8.94
N LYS A 103 -10.17 -20.67 9.54
CA LYS A 103 -9.47 -20.68 10.84
C LYS A 103 -10.27 -21.42 11.92
N ARG A 104 -11.59 -21.19 11.99
CA ARG A 104 -12.49 -21.95 12.88
C ARG A 104 -12.57 -23.45 12.56
N LYS A 105 -12.32 -23.84 11.31
CA LYS A 105 -12.32 -25.25 10.88
C LYS A 105 -10.96 -25.93 11.15
N LEU A 106 -9.87 -25.17 11.02
CA LEU A 106 -8.50 -25.59 11.35
C LEU A 106 -8.30 -25.74 12.88
N GLU A 107 -9.05 -24.97 13.67
CA GLU A 107 -9.09 -25.11 15.13
C GLU A 107 -9.95 -26.30 15.61
N THR A 108 -10.96 -26.72 14.82
CA THR A 108 -11.89 -27.80 15.22
C THR A 108 -11.50 -29.20 14.73
N HIS A 109 -10.51 -29.31 13.85
CA HIS A 109 -9.77 -30.55 13.58
C HIS A 109 -8.27 -30.24 13.50
N PRO A 110 -7.46 -30.66 14.49
CA PRO A 110 -6.01 -30.59 14.36
C PRO A 110 -5.58 -31.31 13.08
N PRO A 111 -4.57 -30.81 12.33
CA PRO A 111 -3.96 -31.59 11.26
C PRO A 111 -3.48 -32.90 11.88
N ASN A 112 -4.12 -33.99 11.45
CA ASN A 112 -3.89 -35.34 11.91
C ASN A 112 -2.38 -35.66 11.78
N LYS A 113 -1.72 -35.95 12.89
CA LYS A 113 -0.36 -36.52 12.90
C LYS A 113 -0.47 -38.04 12.82
#